data_AF-A0A8T4EHG1-F1
#
_entry.id   AF-A0A8T4EHG1-F1
#
_cell.length_a   1.000
_cell.length_b   1.000
_cell.length_c   1.000
_cell.angle_alpha   90.00
_cell.angle_beta   90.00
_cell.angle_gamma   90.00
#
_symmetry.space_group_name_H-M   'P 1'
#
loop_
_entity.id
_entity.type
_entity.pdbx_description
1 polymer ?
#
loop_
_entity_poly.entity_id
_entity_poly.type
_entity_poly.pdbx_seq_one_letter_code
_entity_poly.pdbx_strand_id
1 'polypeptide(L)'
;MTEIYVNFKYAGETDNAKGIVENFIEQRRKSTISSNINIHYDEDLDRIFIDSSRGRVRRPLIVVKEGKSTLTEKHAQMLQKNEMTWGDLVNQGIVEYLDAAEEENAFVAFYEKDLAKEHTHLEISPISMLGIVASLVPYGDYGPGARMCIGSKNQKHAAGFYAANYATRFDMDVNLLHEPQVPIVQTSMYDVIEYDKHPAGQNVVVALMSYKGYNIEDAIIINRGSLDRGLLRSTYFRPESTEEIRYSGGLMDEVGIPDKEIKGYRAEKDYKFLEDDGMVFPEAKVIESDVVIGKTSPPRFLSSMDEYNLGQNIRRESSTAIKHGEGGVVDFVLITESEEGNKLVQVKIRDQRIPEIGDKFTPRHYQKGVVGLVVPQSDMPFTASGLTPDLITSPHGLPSRMTVSYLLEMIAGKVGAMDGKYINGTIFESDPEEALRQDLARIGFRENGTEIMYNGETGEKYTARIFVGNMFYLRLKHMVANKLHSRARGPIQLLTRQPTEGRAKEGGLRLGEMEKDAFVANGAALLLKERFDSDKTIVPVCEKCGSMGFYNEYKKIMVCPVCGEDSEMSNVEMAYAFKLILDELKSLGINPKINLEDRY
;
A
#
# COMPACT_ATOMS: atom_id res chain seq x y z
N MET A 1 -46.83 -6.22 -33.17
CA MET A 1 -45.63 -6.18 -34.02
C MET A 1 -44.50 -5.77 -33.12
N THR A 2 -43.55 -6.66 -32.91
CA THR A 2 -42.39 -6.46 -32.04
C THR A 2 -41.42 -5.53 -32.73
N GLU A 3 -41.01 -4.45 -32.08
CA GLU A 3 -40.05 -3.49 -32.64
C GLU A 3 -38.61 -4.03 -32.52
N ILE A 4 -37.78 -3.79 -33.54
CA ILE A 4 -36.37 -4.20 -33.57
C ILE A 4 -35.49 -2.95 -33.54
N TYR A 5 -34.54 -2.93 -32.62
CA TYR A 5 -33.55 -1.88 -32.46
C TYR A 5 -32.14 -2.44 -32.67
N VAL A 6 -31.34 -1.75 -33.48
CA VAL A 6 -29.91 -2.05 -33.66
C VAL A 6 -29.11 -0.90 -33.09
N ASN A 7 -28.30 -1.15 -32.06
CA ASN A 7 -27.56 -0.14 -31.31
C ASN A 7 -28.47 1.03 -30.87
N PHE A 8 -29.63 0.69 -30.29
CA PHE A 8 -30.68 1.63 -29.85
C PHE A 8 -31.32 2.49 -30.96
N LYS A 9 -31.09 2.17 -32.23
CA LYS A 9 -31.78 2.80 -33.36
C LYS A 9 -32.85 1.86 -33.89
N TYR A 10 -34.07 2.37 -34.05
CA TYR A 10 -35.16 1.61 -34.65
C TYR A 10 -34.75 1.14 -36.05
N ALA A 11 -34.88 -0.16 -36.29
CA ALA A 11 -34.47 -0.83 -37.52
C ALA A 11 -35.67 -1.45 -38.27
N GLY A 12 -36.77 -1.75 -37.59
CA GLY A 12 -37.99 -2.30 -38.19
C GLY A 12 -38.88 -3.00 -37.18
N GLU A 13 -39.81 -3.81 -37.67
CA GLU A 13 -40.79 -4.56 -36.88
C GLU A 13 -40.91 -6.01 -37.39
N THR A 14 -41.38 -6.91 -36.52
CA THR A 14 -41.61 -8.33 -36.84
C THR A 14 -42.87 -8.86 -36.17
N ASP A 15 -43.47 -9.90 -36.75
CA ASP A 15 -44.57 -10.66 -36.16
C ASP A 15 -44.09 -11.90 -35.37
N ASN A 16 -42.82 -12.30 -35.52
CA ASN A 16 -42.25 -13.48 -34.88
C ASN A 16 -40.94 -13.15 -34.15
N ALA A 17 -41.06 -12.56 -32.97
CA ALA A 17 -39.92 -12.18 -32.15
C ALA A 17 -39.05 -13.37 -31.75
N LYS A 18 -39.66 -14.41 -31.16
CA LYS A 18 -38.95 -15.60 -30.65
C LYS A 18 -38.20 -16.32 -31.76
N GLY A 19 -38.80 -16.50 -32.94
CA GLY A 19 -38.14 -17.13 -34.08
C GLY A 19 -36.95 -16.33 -34.61
N ILE A 20 -36.98 -14.99 -34.56
CA ILE A 20 -35.83 -14.16 -34.95
C ILE A 20 -34.69 -14.33 -33.96
N VAL A 21 -34.97 -14.31 -32.66
CA VAL A 21 -33.97 -14.45 -31.59
C VAL A 21 -33.30 -15.82 -31.66
N GLU A 22 -34.10 -16.90 -31.74
CA GLU A 22 -33.60 -18.27 -31.86
C GLU A 22 -32.72 -18.46 -33.10
N ASN A 23 -33.17 -17.97 -34.26
CA ASN A 23 -32.40 -18.05 -35.51
C ASN A 23 -31.11 -17.22 -35.41
N PHE A 24 -31.15 -16.03 -34.82
CA PHE A 24 -29.96 -15.19 -34.63
C PHE A 24 -28.91 -15.92 -33.78
N ILE A 25 -29.33 -16.48 -32.65
CA ILE A 25 -28.47 -17.26 -31.75
C ILE A 25 -27.93 -18.50 -32.47
N GLU A 26 -28.76 -19.22 -33.23
CA GLU A 26 -28.31 -20.39 -33.99
C GLU A 26 -27.27 -20.02 -35.07
N GLN A 27 -27.48 -18.92 -35.79
CA GLN A 27 -26.53 -18.42 -36.78
C GLN A 27 -25.22 -17.94 -36.13
N ARG A 28 -25.27 -17.35 -34.94
CA ARG A 28 -24.08 -17.00 -34.14
C ARG A 28 -23.32 -18.24 -33.69
N ARG A 29 -24.02 -19.28 -33.22
CA ARG A 29 -23.42 -20.58 -32.82
C ARG A 29 -22.82 -21.36 -34.00
N LYS A 30 -23.29 -21.11 -35.23
CA LYS A 30 -22.68 -21.63 -36.48
C LYS A 30 -21.53 -20.77 -37.01
N SER A 31 -21.15 -19.70 -36.31
CA SER A 31 -20.17 -18.72 -36.75
C SER A 31 -20.52 -17.97 -38.05
N THR A 32 -21.79 -17.97 -38.47
CA THR A 32 -22.25 -17.16 -39.61
C THR A 32 -22.32 -15.68 -39.22
N ILE A 33 -22.71 -15.40 -37.97
CA ILE A 33 -22.74 -14.07 -37.37
C ILE A 33 -21.58 -13.97 -36.38
N SER A 34 -20.98 -12.78 -36.29
CA SER A 34 -19.90 -12.54 -35.33
C SER A 34 -20.37 -12.77 -33.90
N SER A 35 -19.57 -13.49 -33.10
CA SER A 35 -19.75 -13.65 -31.65
C SER A 35 -19.68 -12.33 -30.85
N ASN A 36 -19.38 -11.22 -31.53
CA ASN A 36 -19.43 -9.88 -30.95
C ASN A 36 -20.80 -9.23 -30.97
N ILE A 37 -21.81 -9.85 -31.59
CA ILE A 37 -23.16 -9.30 -31.65
C ILE A 37 -24.04 -10.06 -30.66
N ASN A 38 -24.70 -9.32 -29.78
CA ASN A 38 -25.62 -9.84 -28.78
C ASN A 38 -27.05 -9.44 -29.14
N ILE A 39 -28.00 -10.31 -28.81
CA ILE A 39 -29.43 -10.10 -29.07
C ILE A 39 -30.19 -10.31 -27.77
N HIS A 40 -31.05 -9.36 -27.43
CA HIS A 40 -31.90 -9.40 -26.25
C HIS A 40 -33.35 -9.22 -26.67
N TYR A 41 -34.24 -10.03 -26.11
CA TYR A 41 -35.68 -9.87 -26.26
C TYR A 41 -36.29 -9.46 -24.92
N ASP A 42 -36.82 -8.24 -24.90
CA ASP A 42 -37.59 -7.70 -23.80
C ASP A 42 -39.06 -8.13 -24.00
N GLU A 43 -39.49 -9.15 -23.26
CA GLU A 43 -40.86 -9.68 -23.33
C GLU A 43 -41.89 -8.68 -22.77
N ASP A 44 -41.50 -7.79 -21.85
CA ASP A 44 -42.41 -6.82 -21.22
C ASP A 44 -42.72 -5.65 -22.15
N LEU A 45 -41.72 -5.17 -22.88
CA LEU A 45 -41.89 -4.08 -23.85
C LEU A 45 -42.21 -4.57 -25.27
N ASP A 46 -42.15 -5.87 -25.52
CA ASP A 46 -42.22 -6.51 -26.84
C ASP A 46 -41.23 -5.87 -27.83
N ARG A 47 -39.94 -5.86 -27.45
CA ARG A 47 -38.85 -5.24 -28.21
C ARG A 47 -37.63 -6.14 -28.32
N ILE A 48 -37.01 -6.17 -29.49
CA ILE A 48 -35.72 -6.85 -29.72
C ILE A 48 -34.62 -5.79 -29.81
N PHE A 49 -33.55 -5.99 -29.05
CA PHE A 49 -32.34 -5.17 -29.09
C PHE A 49 -31.18 -6.00 -29.61
N ILE A 50 -30.53 -5.52 -30.67
CA ILE A 50 -29.30 -6.09 -31.22
C ILE A 50 -28.18 -5.09 -30.94
N ASP A 51 -27.17 -5.51 -30.18
CA ASP A 51 -26.05 -4.66 -29.80
C ASP A 51 -24.73 -5.18 -30.41
N SER A 52 -24.07 -4.29 -31.14
CA SER A 52 -22.77 -4.47 -31.79
C SER A 52 -21.75 -3.39 -31.38
N SER A 53 -22.09 -2.58 -30.37
CA SER A 53 -21.26 -1.50 -29.86
C SER A 53 -19.99 -2.01 -29.18
N ARG A 54 -18.97 -1.15 -29.16
CA ARG A 54 -17.68 -1.38 -28.47
C ARG A 54 -17.80 -0.98 -27.00
N GLY A 55 -17.04 -1.66 -26.13
CA GLY A 55 -16.95 -1.32 -24.70
C GLY A 55 -17.88 -2.10 -23.78
N ARG A 56 -18.69 -3.01 -24.32
CA ARG A 56 -19.54 -3.92 -23.54
C ARG A 56 -18.69 -4.95 -22.79
N VAL A 57 -19.05 -5.19 -21.54
CA VAL A 57 -18.52 -6.30 -20.74
C VAL A 57 -19.37 -7.52 -21.04
N ARG A 58 -18.70 -8.64 -21.34
CA ARG A 58 -19.35 -9.90 -21.68
C ARG A 58 -18.79 -11.02 -20.82
N ARG A 59 -19.65 -11.97 -20.47
CA ARG A 59 -19.32 -13.16 -19.70
C ARG A 59 -19.41 -14.39 -20.61
N PRO A 60 -18.32 -15.16 -20.77
CA PRO A 60 -18.38 -16.43 -21.47
C PRO A 60 -19.12 -17.46 -20.63
N LEU A 61 -20.05 -18.20 -21.22
CA LEU A 61 -20.77 -19.30 -20.60
C LEU A 61 -20.79 -20.52 -21.53
N ILE A 62 -20.93 -21.70 -20.95
CA ILE A 62 -21.08 -22.94 -21.70
C ILE A 62 -22.54 -23.08 -22.11
N VAL A 63 -22.80 -23.36 -23.39
CA VAL A 63 -24.16 -23.57 -23.89
C VAL A 63 -24.70 -24.91 -23.38
N VAL A 64 -25.94 -24.92 -22.91
CA VAL A 64 -26.65 -26.14 -22.49
C VAL A 64 -27.74 -26.46 -23.50
N LYS A 65 -27.88 -27.75 -23.85
CA LYS A 65 -28.97 -28.25 -24.71
C LYS A 65 -29.66 -29.41 -24.04
N GLU A 66 -30.98 -29.31 -23.88
CA GLU A 66 -31.83 -30.36 -23.28
C GLU A 66 -31.34 -30.86 -21.91
N GLY A 67 -30.82 -29.94 -21.08
CA GLY A 67 -30.27 -30.26 -19.75
C GLY A 67 -28.91 -30.94 -19.77
N LYS A 68 -28.17 -30.92 -20.89
CA LYS A 68 -26.79 -31.40 -20.98
C LYS A 68 -25.84 -30.30 -21.44
N SER A 69 -24.67 -30.25 -20.81
CA SER A 69 -23.56 -29.40 -21.26
C SER A 69 -23.15 -29.79 -22.68
N THR A 70 -22.95 -28.79 -23.55
CA THR A 70 -22.38 -29.01 -24.88
C THR A 70 -20.85 -29.19 -24.83
N LEU A 71 -20.21 -28.74 -23.75
CA LEU A 71 -18.82 -29.04 -23.45
C LEU A 71 -18.75 -30.49 -22.94
N THR A 72 -17.98 -31.33 -23.63
CA THR A 72 -17.85 -32.75 -23.28
C THR A 72 -16.43 -33.04 -22.80
N GLU A 73 -16.25 -34.15 -22.08
CA GLU A 73 -14.94 -34.63 -21.64
C GLU A 73 -13.93 -34.78 -22.80
N LYS A 74 -14.42 -35.10 -24.01
CA LYS A 74 -13.56 -35.16 -25.21
C LYS A 74 -13.01 -33.79 -25.56
N HIS A 75 -13.83 -32.74 -25.50
CA HIS A 75 -13.38 -31.37 -25.72
C HIS A 75 -12.34 -30.96 -24.67
N ALA A 76 -12.57 -31.30 -23.39
CA ALA A 76 -11.61 -31.06 -22.32
C ALA A 76 -10.26 -31.74 -22.57
N GLN A 77 -10.27 -33.01 -23.01
CA GLN A 77 -9.04 -33.73 -23.36
C GLN A 77 -8.32 -33.14 -24.58
N MET A 78 -9.07 -32.67 -25.59
CA MET A 78 -8.49 -31.99 -26.76
C MET A 78 -7.84 -30.65 -26.38
N LEU A 79 -8.46 -29.89 -25.47
CA LEU A 79 -7.89 -28.66 -24.93
C LEU A 79 -6.58 -28.95 -24.18
N GLN A 80 -6.55 -29.97 -23.33
CA GLN A 80 -5.35 -30.38 -22.59
C GLN A 80 -4.19 -30.80 -23.52
N LYS A 81 -4.51 -31.41 -24.66
CA LYS A 81 -3.52 -31.80 -25.68
C LYS A 81 -3.12 -30.67 -26.64
N ASN A 82 -3.68 -29.46 -26.48
CA ASN A 82 -3.54 -28.34 -27.40
C ASN A 82 -4.00 -28.65 -28.84
N GLU A 83 -4.93 -29.60 -29.02
CA GLU A 83 -5.53 -29.94 -30.32
C GLU A 83 -6.72 -29.02 -30.65
N MET A 84 -7.27 -28.34 -29.63
CA MET A 84 -8.37 -27.40 -29.74
C MET A 84 -8.01 -26.13 -28.97
N THR A 85 -8.43 -24.97 -29.47
CA THR A 85 -8.23 -23.67 -28.80
C THR A 85 -9.55 -23.12 -28.23
N TRP A 86 -9.45 -22.10 -27.37
CA TRP A 86 -10.63 -21.37 -26.89
C TRP A 86 -11.46 -20.78 -28.03
N GLY A 87 -10.80 -20.29 -29.09
CA GLY A 87 -11.48 -19.77 -30.28
C GLY A 87 -12.31 -20.83 -30.99
N ASP A 88 -11.83 -22.08 -31.04
CA ASP A 88 -12.56 -23.19 -31.65
C ASP A 88 -13.83 -23.55 -30.87
N LEU A 89 -13.81 -23.48 -29.54
CA LEU A 89 -15.01 -23.69 -28.70
C LEU A 89 -16.09 -22.64 -28.99
N VAL A 90 -15.67 -21.39 -29.16
CA VAL A 90 -16.58 -20.29 -29.52
C VAL A 90 -17.11 -20.49 -30.93
N ASN A 91 -16.25 -20.86 -31.87
CA ASN A 91 -16.64 -21.06 -33.27
C ASN A 91 -17.58 -22.25 -33.47
N GLN A 92 -17.46 -23.29 -32.64
CA GLN A 92 -18.35 -24.45 -32.61
C GLN A 92 -19.66 -24.19 -31.84
N GLY A 93 -19.82 -23.00 -31.26
CA GLY A 93 -21.01 -22.64 -30.48
C GLY A 93 -21.14 -23.41 -29.16
N ILE A 94 -20.02 -23.90 -28.62
CA ILE A 94 -19.95 -24.54 -27.29
C ILE A 94 -19.90 -23.50 -26.19
N VAL A 95 -19.13 -22.42 -26.42
CA VAL A 95 -19.02 -21.28 -25.52
C VAL A 95 -19.65 -20.05 -26.17
N GLU A 96 -20.45 -19.32 -25.41
CA GLU A 96 -21.18 -18.15 -25.86
C GLU A 96 -20.89 -16.95 -24.94
N TYR A 97 -20.63 -15.78 -25.52
CA TYR A 97 -20.40 -14.55 -24.77
C TYR A 97 -21.70 -13.79 -24.63
N LEU A 98 -22.24 -13.69 -23.43
CA LEU A 98 -23.43 -12.89 -23.15
C LEU A 98 -23.01 -11.53 -22.59
N ASP A 99 -23.67 -10.46 -23.05
CA ASP A 99 -23.63 -9.19 -22.34
C ASP A 99 -24.75 -9.13 -21.30
N ALA A 100 -24.76 -8.06 -20.49
CA ALA A 100 -25.74 -7.91 -19.42
C ALA A 100 -27.20 -7.90 -19.92
N ALA A 101 -27.45 -7.43 -21.15
CA ALA A 101 -28.80 -7.40 -21.70
C ALA A 101 -29.24 -8.80 -22.15
N GLU A 102 -28.38 -9.53 -22.86
CA GLU A 102 -28.71 -10.90 -23.28
C GLU A 102 -28.75 -11.88 -22.11
N GLU A 103 -27.99 -11.63 -21.04
CA GLU A 103 -28.01 -12.45 -19.81
C GLU A 103 -29.38 -12.44 -19.11
N GLU A 104 -30.21 -11.40 -19.28
CA GLU A 104 -31.61 -11.39 -18.77
C GLU A 104 -32.49 -12.48 -19.39
N ASN A 105 -32.14 -12.97 -20.58
CA ASN A 105 -32.84 -14.09 -21.23
C ASN A 105 -32.18 -15.45 -20.94
N ALA A 106 -31.16 -15.51 -20.07
CA ALA A 106 -30.42 -16.72 -19.76
C ALA A 106 -30.77 -17.30 -18.38
N PHE A 107 -31.04 -18.61 -18.32
CA PHE A 107 -31.15 -19.35 -17.07
C PHE A 107 -29.89 -20.20 -16.87
N VAL A 108 -28.97 -19.68 -16.04
CA VAL A 108 -27.60 -20.19 -15.91
C VAL A 108 -27.47 -21.12 -14.68
N ALA A 109 -26.97 -22.33 -14.89
CA ALA A 109 -26.60 -23.24 -13.80
C ALA A 109 -25.16 -22.98 -13.32
N PHE A 110 -24.89 -23.14 -12.02
CA PHE A 110 -23.53 -23.03 -11.47
C PHE A 110 -22.72 -24.33 -11.55
N TYR A 111 -23.39 -25.48 -11.39
CA TYR A 111 -22.76 -26.79 -11.40
C TYR A 111 -23.47 -27.73 -12.37
N GLU A 112 -22.72 -28.64 -12.98
CA GLU A 112 -23.29 -29.64 -13.90
C GLU A 112 -24.36 -30.52 -13.25
N LYS A 113 -24.21 -30.81 -11.95
CA LYS A 113 -25.18 -31.62 -11.16
C LYS A 113 -26.56 -30.96 -11.04
N ASP A 114 -26.64 -29.64 -11.21
CA ASP A 114 -27.88 -28.86 -11.05
C ASP A 114 -28.57 -28.61 -12.40
N LEU A 115 -28.02 -29.15 -13.51
CA LEU A 115 -28.58 -28.99 -14.84
C LEU A 115 -29.96 -29.64 -14.97
N ALA A 116 -30.96 -28.78 -15.17
CA ALA A 116 -32.31 -29.12 -15.60
C ALA A 116 -32.55 -28.72 -17.07
N LYS A 117 -33.66 -29.21 -17.65
CA LYS A 117 -34.01 -28.96 -19.06
C LYS A 117 -34.29 -27.49 -19.38
N GLU A 118 -34.66 -26.68 -18.38
CA GLU A 118 -34.89 -25.25 -18.57
C GLU A 118 -33.61 -24.42 -18.65
N HIS A 119 -32.46 -24.95 -18.19
CA HIS A 119 -31.22 -24.19 -18.19
C HIS A 119 -30.72 -23.96 -19.62
N THR A 120 -30.35 -22.71 -19.90
CA THR A 120 -29.84 -22.30 -21.20
C THR A 120 -28.31 -22.34 -21.25
N HIS A 121 -27.66 -22.07 -20.12
CA HIS A 121 -26.21 -22.01 -20.00
C HIS A 121 -25.72 -22.60 -18.68
N LEU A 122 -24.41 -22.88 -18.63
CA LEU A 122 -23.67 -23.38 -17.49
C LEU A 122 -22.45 -22.49 -17.24
N GLU A 123 -22.18 -22.19 -15.97
CA GLU A 123 -20.98 -21.48 -15.53
C GLU A 123 -19.73 -22.33 -15.76
N ILE A 124 -18.64 -21.71 -16.23
CA ILE A 124 -17.37 -22.42 -16.47
C ILE A 124 -16.72 -22.84 -15.15
N SER A 125 -16.61 -21.91 -14.21
CA SER A 125 -16.23 -22.18 -12.83
C SER A 125 -16.75 -21.05 -11.94
N PRO A 126 -17.37 -21.35 -10.78
CA PRO A 126 -17.87 -20.34 -9.84
C PRO A 126 -16.82 -19.34 -9.36
N ILE A 127 -15.52 -19.70 -9.39
CA ILE A 127 -14.44 -18.80 -8.99
C ILE A 127 -14.34 -17.55 -9.89
N SER A 128 -14.83 -17.64 -11.14
CA SER A 128 -14.78 -16.57 -12.14
C SER A 128 -15.56 -15.32 -11.74
N MET A 129 -16.46 -15.45 -10.75
CA MET A 129 -17.15 -14.32 -10.12
C MET A 129 -16.19 -13.37 -9.38
N LEU A 130 -15.03 -13.88 -8.97
CA LEU A 130 -14.07 -13.14 -8.15
C LEU A 130 -12.95 -12.56 -9.01
N GLY A 131 -12.48 -11.37 -8.65
CA GLY A 131 -11.27 -10.81 -9.23
C GLY A 131 -10.02 -11.57 -8.80
N ILE A 132 -8.94 -11.44 -9.59
CA ILE A 132 -7.65 -12.14 -9.40
C ILE A 132 -7.15 -12.11 -7.95
N VAL A 133 -7.22 -10.96 -7.27
CA VAL A 133 -6.65 -10.84 -5.92
C VAL A 133 -7.57 -11.44 -4.85
N ALA A 134 -8.88 -11.46 -5.09
CA ALA A 134 -9.84 -12.08 -4.17
C ALA A 134 -9.75 -13.61 -4.23
N SER A 135 -9.55 -14.17 -5.43
CA SER A 135 -9.42 -15.61 -5.65
C SER A 135 -8.11 -16.22 -5.13
N LEU A 136 -7.13 -15.39 -4.74
CA LEU A 136 -5.91 -15.84 -4.06
C LEU A 136 -6.09 -16.09 -2.55
N VAL A 137 -7.25 -15.73 -1.97
CA VAL A 137 -7.56 -16.01 -0.57
C VAL A 137 -8.17 -17.41 -0.48
N PRO A 138 -7.50 -18.40 0.16
CA PRO A 138 -8.06 -19.75 0.22
C PRO A 138 -9.31 -19.80 1.11
N TYR A 139 -10.18 -20.80 0.93
CA TYR A 139 -11.37 -21.02 1.78
C TYR A 139 -12.21 -19.74 2.04
N GLY A 140 -12.24 -18.81 1.08
CA GLY A 140 -12.83 -17.48 1.25
C GLY A 140 -14.35 -17.50 1.52
N ASP A 141 -15.00 -18.59 1.12
CA ASP A 141 -16.41 -18.93 1.34
C ASP A 141 -16.74 -19.35 2.78
N TYR A 142 -15.74 -19.77 3.57
CA TYR A 142 -15.91 -20.13 4.99
C TYR A 142 -15.81 -18.93 5.94
N GLY A 143 -15.84 -17.69 5.42
CA GLY A 143 -15.73 -16.49 6.21
C GLY A 143 -16.63 -15.35 5.71
N PRO A 144 -16.79 -14.28 6.51
CA PRO A 144 -17.55 -13.11 6.07
C PRO A 144 -16.91 -12.48 4.84
N GLY A 145 -17.71 -12.16 3.81
CA GLY A 145 -17.21 -11.54 2.56
C GLY A 145 -16.42 -10.24 2.79
N ALA A 146 -16.76 -9.45 3.83
CA ALA A 146 -15.99 -8.27 4.22
C ALA A 146 -14.53 -8.61 4.58
N ARG A 147 -14.26 -9.76 5.20
CA ARG A 147 -12.92 -10.21 5.58
C ARG A 147 -12.12 -10.66 4.35
N MET A 148 -12.76 -11.39 3.44
CA MET A 148 -12.17 -11.75 2.13
C MET A 148 -11.73 -10.49 1.37
N CYS A 149 -12.60 -9.48 1.27
CA CYS A 149 -12.30 -8.22 0.59
C CYS A 149 -11.13 -7.45 1.20
N ILE A 150 -10.88 -7.56 2.51
CA ILE A 150 -9.72 -6.91 3.11
C ILE A 150 -8.47 -7.80 3.03
N GLY A 151 -8.63 -9.12 3.11
CA GLY A 151 -7.58 -10.10 2.85
C GLY A 151 -6.94 -9.89 1.47
N SER A 152 -7.76 -9.72 0.43
CA SER A 152 -7.29 -9.43 -0.93
C SER A 152 -6.49 -8.12 -1.01
N LYS A 153 -6.94 -7.06 -0.33
CA LYS A 153 -6.18 -5.78 -0.28
C LYS A 153 -4.80 -5.95 0.37
N ASN A 154 -4.67 -6.86 1.33
CA ASN A 154 -3.40 -7.07 2.02
C ASN A 154 -2.35 -7.72 1.13
N GLN A 155 -2.77 -8.60 0.22
CA GLN A 155 -1.86 -9.23 -0.73
C GLN A 155 -1.16 -8.17 -1.61
N LYS A 156 -1.87 -7.10 -2.00
CA LYS A 156 -1.29 -5.96 -2.74
C LYS A 156 -0.25 -5.17 -1.93
N HIS A 157 -0.27 -5.28 -0.61
CA HIS A 157 0.63 -4.54 0.29
C HIS A 157 1.77 -5.41 0.82
N ALA A 158 1.80 -6.69 0.46
CA ALA A 158 2.81 -7.63 0.89
C ALA A 158 4.17 -7.30 0.24
N ALA A 159 5.23 -7.43 1.02
CA ALA A 159 6.59 -7.48 0.49
C ALA A 159 6.83 -8.86 -0.13
N GLY A 160 7.47 -8.87 -1.29
CA GLY A 160 7.68 -10.09 -2.07
C GLY A 160 8.67 -9.85 -3.20
N PHE A 161 8.79 -10.85 -4.07
CA PHE A 161 9.59 -10.73 -5.29
C PHE A 161 8.76 -10.07 -6.38
N TYR A 162 9.10 -8.83 -6.75
CA TYR A 162 8.24 -8.02 -7.63
C TYR A 162 8.71 -7.98 -9.09
N ALA A 163 10.02 -8.10 -9.35
CA ALA A 163 10.58 -8.05 -10.69
C ALA A 163 11.94 -8.74 -10.73
N ALA A 164 12.21 -9.55 -11.76
CA ALA A 164 13.49 -10.25 -11.91
C ALA A 164 14.68 -9.30 -12.15
N ASN A 165 14.45 -8.19 -12.85
CA ASN A 165 15.47 -7.18 -13.13
C ASN A 165 15.59 -6.11 -12.03
N TYR A 166 15.12 -6.37 -10.81
CA TYR A 166 15.18 -5.41 -9.70
C TYR A 166 16.59 -4.90 -9.42
N ALA A 167 17.63 -5.72 -9.68
CA ALA A 167 19.02 -5.36 -9.44
C ALA A 167 19.42 -4.11 -10.25
N THR A 168 19.03 -4.04 -11.52
CA THR A 168 19.33 -2.92 -12.43
C THR A 168 18.25 -1.85 -12.44
N ARG A 169 17.09 -2.10 -11.83
CA ARG A 169 15.96 -1.17 -11.81
C ARG A 169 16.11 -0.13 -10.70
N PHE A 170 15.67 1.09 -10.99
CA PHE A 170 15.60 2.22 -10.07
C PHE A 170 14.14 2.51 -9.74
N ASP A 171 13.66 1.94 -8.64
CA ASP A 171 12.28 2.14 -8.17
C ASP A 171 12.24 2.82 -6.81
N MET A 172 11.25 3.69 -6.64
CA MET A 172 11.00 4.33 -5.34
C MET A 172 10.28 3.38 -4.38
N ASP A 173 10.76 3.34 -3.14
CA ASP A 173 10.11 2.74 -1.98
C ASP A 173 9.71 1.26 -2.12
N VAL A 174 10.64 0.46 -2.63
CA VAL A 174 10.41 -0.98 -2.86
C VAL A 174 10.93 -1.81 -1.71
N ASN A 175 10.18 -2.85 -1.31
CA ASN A 175 10.61 -3.84 -0.33
C ASN A 175 10.71 -5.21 -1.00
N LEU A 176 11.93 -5.75 -1.07
CA LEU A 176 12.21 -7.08 -1.58
C LEU A 176 12.36 -8.07 -0.42
N LEU A 177 11.54 -9.11 -0.39
CA LEU A 177 11.66 -10.20 0.58
C LEU A 177 12.87 -11.08 0.25
N HIS A 178 13.67 -11.48 1.24
CA HIS A 178 14.90 -12.27 1.01
C HIS A 178 14.58 -13.70 0.57
N GLU A 179 13.68 -14.37 1.30
CA GLU A 179 13.37 -15.79 1.10
C GLU A 179 11.86 -15.97 0.89
N PRO A 180 11.28 -15.48 -0.22
CA PRO A 180 9.86 -15.65 -0.48
C PRO A 180 9.54 -17.13 -0.73
N GLN A 181 8.41 -17.60 -0.22
CA GLN A 181 7.98 -18.99 -0.38
C GLN A 181 6.65 -19.08 -1.10
N VAL A 182 6.43 -20.22 -1.73
CA VAL A 182 5.13 -20.60 -2.29
C VAL A 182 4.24 -21.12 -1.13
N PRO A 183 2.97 -20.68 -1.02
CA PRO A 183 2.07 -21.17 0.02
C PRO A 183 1.77 -22.66 -0.15
N ILE A 184 1.66 -23.38 0.98
CA ILE A 184 1.29 -24.81 0.98
C ILE A 184 -0.18 -25.00 0.58
N VAL A 185 -1.06 -24.11 1.04
CA VAL A 185 -2.48 -24.08 0.67
C VAL A 185 -2.63 -23.11 -0.50
N GLN A 186 -3.04 -23.63 -1.66
CA GLN A 186 -3.11 -22.90 -2.92
C GLN A 186 -4.54 -22.88 -3.46
N THR A 187 -4.84 -21.91 -4.30
CA THR A 187 -6.04 -21.91 -5.13
C THR A 187 -5.64 -22.17 -6.57
N SER A 188 -6.57 -22.63 -7.41
CA SER A 188 -6.34 -22.86 -8.85
C SER A 188 -5.75 -21.64 -9.56
N MET A 189 -6.00 -20.45 -9.04
CA MET A 189 -5.48 -19.19 -9.58
C MET A 189 -3.97 -19.02 -9.41
N TYR A 190 -3.33 -19.71 -8.46
CA TYR A 190 -1.88 -19.63 -8.26
C TYR A 190 -1.13 -20.17 -9.49
N ASP A 191 -1.61 -21.27 -10.08
CA ASP A 191 -1.03 -21.85 -11.29
C ASP A 191 -1.30 -20.95 -12.51
N VAL A 192 -2.51 -20.39 -12.63
CA VAL A 192 -2.91 -19.52 -13.74
C VAL A 192 -2.07 -18.25 -13.80
N ILE A 193 -1.73 -17.65 -12.64
CA ILE A 193 -0.92 -16.43 -12.58
C ILE A 193 0.58 -16.69 -12.43
N GLU A 194 1.00 -17.96 -12.38
CA GLU A 194 2.38 -18.37 -12.12
C GLU A 194 2.95 -17.70 -10.86
N TYR A 195 2.20 -17.80 -9.76
CA TYR A 195 2.55 -17.14 -8.49
C TYR A 195 3.91 -17.62 -7.92
N ASP A 196 4.32 -18.83 -8.27
CA ASP A 196 5.62 -19.42 -7.95
C ASP A 196 6.80 -18.62 -8.50
N LYS A 197 6.61 -17.87 -9.60
CA LYS A 197 7.64 -16.97 -10.15
C LYS A 197 7.76 -15.66 -9.37
N HIS A 198 6.71 -15.23 -8.68
CA HIS A 198 6.65 -13.96 -7.95
C HIS A 198 5.99 -14.10 -6.57
N PRO A 199 6.51 -14.97 -5.68
CA PRO A 199 5.90 -15.20 -4.39
C PRO A 199 6.07 -14.00 -3.45
N ALA A 200 5.06 -13.81 -2.59
CA ALA A 200 5.07 -12.77 -1.57
C ALA A 200 4.64 -13.36 -0.22
N GLY A 201 5.57 -13.50 0.72
CA GLY A 201 5.30 -14.06 2.05
C GLY A 201 6.08 -15.35 2.32
N GLN A 202 5.80 -15.96 3.47
CA GLN A 202 6.42 -17.20 3.92
C GLN A 202 5.41 -18.08 4.67
N ASN A 203 5.60 -19.40 4.59
CA ASN A 203 4.87 -20.34 5.45
C ASN A 203 5.48 -20.30 6.85
N VAL A 204 4.64 -20.15 7.86
CA VAL A 204 5.05 -20.07 9.27
C VAL A 204 4.23 -21.02 10.11
N VAL A 205 4.83 -21.53 11.18
CA VAL A 205 4.11 -22.31 12.17
C VAL A 205 3.48 -21.38 13.20
N VAL A 206 2.15 -21.45 13.31
CA VAL A 206 1.35 -20.59 14.17
C VAL A 206 0.75 -21.38 15.33
N ALA A 207 0.85 -20.84 16.53
CA ALA A 207 0.15 -21.35 17.71
C ALA A 207 -0.90 -20.35 18.20
N LEU A 208 -2.13 -20.85 18.46
CA LEU A 208 -3.23 -20.05 18.99
C LEU A 208 -3.30 -20.15 20.52
N MET A 209 -2.70 -19.18 21.20
CA MET A 209 -2.75 -19.10 22.66
C MET A 209 -2.52 -17.67 23.15
N SER A 210 -3.06 -17.34 24.32
CA SER A 210 -2.68 -16.11 25.02
C SER A 210 -1.30 -16.30 25.65
N TYR A 211 -0.38 -15.36 25.43
CA TYR A 211 0.97 -15.46 25.96
C TYR A 211 1.38 -14.14 26.61
N LYS A 212 1.53 -14.17 27.94
CA LYS A 212 2.00 -13.06 28.81
C LYS A 212 1.29 -11.71 28.62
N GLY A 213 0.12 -11.69 27.96
CA GLY A 213 -0.61 -10.46 27.64
C GLY A 213 -0.05 -9.64 26.47
N TYR A 214 1.04 -10.07 25.83
CA TYR A 214 1.69 -9.31 24.74
C TYR A 214 1.08 -9.55 23.36
N ASN A 215 0.06 -10.41 23.26
CA ASN A 215 -0.69 -10.67 22.04
C ASN A 215 -2.19 -10.32 22.15
N ILE A 216 -2.54 -9.43 23.08
CA ILE A 216 -3.91 -8.85 23.19
C ILE A 216 -4.07 -7.76 22.10
N GLU A 217 -5.31 -7.45 21.70
CA GLU A 217 -5.62 -6.39 20.72
C GLU A 217 -4.81 -6.49 19.41
N ASP A 218 -4.86 -7.67 18.77
CA ASP A 218 -4.20 -7.96 17.49
C ASP A 218 -2.67 -7.91 17.49
N ALA A 219 -2.04 -7.82 18.66
CA ALA A 219 -0.60 -8.01 18.74
C ALA A 219 -0.23 -9.47 18.46
N ILE A 220 0.93 -9.67 17.84
CA ILE A 220 1.52 -10.98 17.57
C ILE A 220 2.86 -11.09 18.25
N ILE A 221 3.21 -12.32 18.64
CA ILE A 221 4.52 -12.64 19.20
C ILE A 221 5.31 -13.40 18.16
N ILE A 222 6.59 -13.07 18.00
CA ILE A 222 7.48 -13.72 17.05
C ILE A 222 8.65 -14.38 17.78
N ASN A 223 9.04 -15.56 17.31
CA ASN A 223 10.22 -16.28 17.75
C ASN A 223 11.51 -15.60 17.24
N ARG A 224 12.36 -15.15 18.17
CA ARG A 224 13.66 -14.55 17.86
C ARG A 224 14.58 -15.50 17.09
N GLY A 225 14.58 -16.79 17.42
CA GLY A 225 15.39 -17.78 16.72
C GLY A 225 15.04 -17.91 15.25
N SER A 226 13.75 -17.77 14.90
CA SER A 226 13.29 -17.76 13.51
C SER A 226 13.69 -16.47 12.79
N LEU A 227 13.57 -15.31 13.46
CA LEU A 227 14.04 -14.02 12.92
C LEU A 227 15.55 -13.99 12.66
N ASP A 228 16.32 -14.54 13.58
CA ASP A 228 17.79 -14.61 13.48
C ASP A 228 18.23 -15.49 12.30
N ARG A 229 17.42 -16.49 11.93
CA ARG A 229 17.62 -17.36 10.76
C ARG A 229 17.12 -16.80 9.44
N GLY A 230 16.44 -15.65 9.44
CA GLY A 230 16.01 -14.99 8.20
C GLY A 230 14.49 -14.91 7.98
N LEU A 231 13.67 -15.30 8.95
CA LEU A 231 12.21 -15.21 8.83
C LEU A 231 11.78 -13.77 8.50
N LEU A 232 11.07 -13.63 7.39
CA LEU A 232 10.44 -12.44 6.85
C LEU A 232 11.37 -11.22 6.73
N ARG A 233 12.69 -11.43 6.58
CA ARG A 233 13.65 -10.35 6.31
C ARG A 233 13.46 -9.79 4.91
N SER A 234 13.59 -8.47 4.79
CA SER A 234 13.47 -7.77 3.51
C SER A 234 14.55 -6.70 3.36
N THR A 235 14.87 -6.35 2.12
CA THR A 235 15.68 -5.17 1.78
C THR A 235 14.78 -4.10 1.21
N TYR A 236 14.87 -2.90 1.77
CA TYR A 236 14.21 -1.71 1.27
C TYR A 236 15.13 -0.99 0.28
N PHE A 237 14.62 -0.63 -0.88
CA PHE A 237 15.36 0.09 -1.92
C PHE A 237 14.76 1.46 -2.15
N ARG A 238 15.64 2.44 -2.29
CA ARG A 238 15.27 3.82 -2.55
C ARG A 238 16.39 4.54 -3.32
N PRO A 239 16.11 5.06 -4.51
CA PRO A 239 17.07 5.89 -5.22
C PRO A 239 16.94 7.36 -4.84
N GLU A 240 18.08 8.05 -4.87
CA GLU A 240 18.19 9.50 -4.84
C GLU A 240 18.76 9.97 -6.17
N SER A 241 18.19 11.01 -6.76
CA SER A 241 18.60 11.49 -8.09
C SER A 241 18.80 13.00 -8.13
N THR A 242 19.74 13.45 -8.95
CA THR A 242 19.94 14.86 -9.27
C THR A 242 20.39 15.04 -10.72
N GLU A 243 20.08 16.21 -11.27
CA GLU A 243 20.44 16.60 -12.63
C GLU A 243 21.28 17.89 -12.61
N GLU A 244 22.23 18.00 -13.54
CA GLU A 244 22.99 19.21 -13.84
C GLU A 244 22.18 20.13 -14.77
N ILE A 245 21.29 20.92 -14.20
CA ILE A 245 20.40 21.78 -14.97
C ILE A 245 21.20 22.94 -15.58
N ARG A 246 20.97 23.18 -16.88
CA ARG A 246 21.44 24.37 -17.60
C ARG A 246 20.37 25.46 -17.54
N TYR A 247 20.69 26.60 -16.95
CA TYR A 247 19.77 27.72 -16.85
C TYR A 247 19.81 28.58 -18.12
N SER A 248 18.72 29.28 -18.43
CA SER A 248 18.60 30.11 -19.65
C SER A 248 19.64 31.24 -19.75
N GLY A 249 20.31 31.58 -18.64
CA GLY A 249 21.40 32.56 -18.59
C GLY A 249 22.79 31.99 -18.90
N GLY A 250 22.91 30.73 -19.35
CA GLY A 250 24.18 30.08 -19.65
C GLY A 250 24.95 29.56 -18.42
N LEU A 251 24.43 29.79 -17.22
CA LEU A 251 24.94 29.20 -15.99
C LEU A 251 24.47 27.75 -15.89
N MET A 252 25.26 26.88 -15.25
CA MET A 252 24.93 25.47 -15.07
C MET A 252 25.19 25.01 -13.63
N ASP A 253 24.38 24.07 -13.17
CA ASP A 253 24.70 23.28 -12.00
C ASP A 253 25.92 22.39 -12.29
N GLU A 254 26.74 22.13 -11.27
CA GLU A 254 27.94 21.28 -11.38
C GLU A 254 27.89 20.23 -10.28
N VAL A 255 27.94 18.95 -10.65
CA VAL A 255 28.18 17.83 -9.73
C VAL A 255 29.68 17.73 -9.48
N GLY A 256 30.05 17.77 -8.21
CA GLY A 256 31.43 17.82 -7.76
C GLY A 256 31.48 17.98 -6.25
N ILE A 257 32.68 17.81 -5.67
CA ILE A 257 32.89 18.07 -4.24
C ILE A 257 32.68 19.57 -3.98
N PRO A 258 31.74 19.96 -3.11
CA PRO A 258 31.52 21.38 -2.85
C PRO A 258 32.70 21.98 -2.07
N ASP A 259 33.19 23.16 -2.50
CA ASP A 259 34.27 23.88 -1.83
C ASP A 259 33.83 24.53 -0.51
N LYS A 260 34.77 24.75 0.42
CA LYS A 260 34.50 25.42 1.71
C LYS A 260 34.04 26.88 1.56
N GLU A 261 34.33 27.50 0.43
CA GLU A 261 33.99 28.91 0.14
C GLU A 261 32.56 29.12 -0.37
N ILE A 262 31.80 28.04 -0.65
CA ILE A 262 30.43 28.16 -1.16
C ILE A 262 29.44 28.62 -0.09
N LYS A 263 28.39 29.28 -0.54
CA LYS A 263 27.29 29.71 0.34
C LYS A 263 26.46 28.51 0.78
N GLY A 264 26.39 28.30 2.09
CA GLY A 264 25.61 27.20 2.69
C GLY A 264 26.37 25.86 2.74
N TYR A 265 27.70 25.90 2.72
CA TYR A 265 28.55 24.72 2.95
C TYR A 265 28.13 23.95 4.21
N ARG A 266 28.01 22.62 4.10
CA ARG A 266 27.66 21.74 5.22
C ARG A 266 28.89 21.38 6.05
N ALA A 267 28.75 20.52 7.05
CA ALA A 267 29.91 20.10 7.82
C ALA A 267 30.83 19.23 6.93
N GLU A 268 32.15 19.38 7.07
CA GLU A 268 33.14 18.64 6.26
C GLU A 268 32.96 17.11 6.37
N LYS A 269 32.51 16.63 7.53
CA LYS A 269 32.19 15.21 7.77
C LYS A 269 31.07 14.66 6.89
N ASP A 270 30.16 15.51 6.41
CA ASP A 270 28.98 15.08 5.64
C ASP A 270 29.37 14.71 4.19
N TYR A 271 30.53 15.22 3.73
CA TYR A 271 31.08 14.96 2.38
C TYR A 271 32.09 13.81 2.34
N LYS A 272 32.33 13.12 3.47
CA LYS A 272 33.37 12.08 3.64
C LYS A 272 33.33 10.91 2.65
N PHE A 273 32.18 10.66 2.02
CA PHE A 273 31.97 9.53 1.11
C PHE A 273 32.00 9.93 -0.37
N LEU A 274 32.15 11.23 -0.67
CA LEU A 274 32.26 11.70 -2.04
C LEU A 274 33.67 11.42 -2.57
N GLU A 275 33.74 10.86 -3.79
CA GLU A 275 34.97 10.76 -4.55
C GLU A 275 35.25 12.05 -5.34
N ASP A 276 36.35 12.09 -6.09
CA ASP A 276 36.83 13.27 -6.83
C ASP A 276 35.79 13.84 -7.82
N ASP A 277 34.87 13.00 -8.28
CA ASP A 277 33.77 13.35 -9.19
C ASP A 277 32.51 13.87 -8.47
N GLY A 278 32.55 14.00 -7.14
CA GLY A 278 31.44 14.47 -6.31
C GLY A 278 30.33 13.45 -6.09
N MET A 279 30.57 12.17 -6.37
CA MET A 279 29.58 11.09 -6.21
C MET A 279 30.05 10.09 -5.14
N VAL A 280 29.10 9.44 -4.50
CA VAL A 280 29.39 8.39 -3.52
C VAL A 280 29.81 7.08 -4.20
N PHE A 281 30.75 6.35 -3.62
CA PHE A 281 31.15 5.03 -4.12
C PHE A 281 30.16 3.92 -3.68
N PRO A 282 29.95 2.85 -4.49
CA PRO A 282 29.15 1.70 -4.09
C PRO A 282 29.65 1.03 -2.80
N GLU A 283 28.75 0.40 -2.05
CA GLU A 283 29.00 -0.21 -0.73
C GLU A 283 29.34 0.76 0.41
N ALA A 284 29.31 2.07 0.17
CA ALA A 284 29.39 3.06 1.25
C ALA A 284 28.19 2.96 2.19
N LYS A 285 28.45 2.93 3.50
CA LYS A 285 27.42 2.94 4.56
C LYS A 285 27.06 4.37 4.91
N VAL A 286 25.95 4.84 4.39
CA VAL A 286 25.46 6.21 4.55
C VAL A 286 24.44 6.30 5.67
N ILE A 287 24.54 7.35 6.48
CA ILE A 287 23.58 7.69 7.53
C ILE A 287 22.89 9.00 7.21
N GLU A 288 21.98 9.44 8.08
CA GLU A 288 21.32 10.73 7.93
C GLU A 288 22.30 11.88 7.75
N SER A 289 21.91 12.86 6.93
CA SER A 289 22.71 14.04 6.58
C SER A 289 23.96 13.80 5.72
N ASP A 290 24.45 12.56 5.58
CA ASP A 290 25.55 12.25 4.67
C ASP A 290 25.16 12.60 3.24
N VAL A 291 26.08 13.24 2.51
CA VAL A 291 25.89 13.67 1.13
C VAL A 291 26.23 12.51 0.20
N VAL A 292 25.27 12.15 -0.66
CA VAL A 292 25.43 11.08 -1.65
C VAL A 292 25.79 11.61 -3.03
N ILE A 293 25.34 12.82 -3.37
CA ILE A 293 25.68 13.49 -4.63
C ILE A 293 25.99 14.95 -4.32
N GLY A 294 27.26 15.32 -4.38
CA GLY A 294 27.75 16.68 -4.24
C GLY A 294 27.31 17.52 -5.43
N LYS A 295 26.64 18.64 -5.18
CA LYS A 295 26.16 19.53 -6.23
C LYS A 295 26.25 20.98 -5.81
N THR A 296 26.75 21.81 -6.70
CA THR A 296 26.79 23.25 -6.54
C THR A 296 25.96 23.94 -7.62
N SER A 297 25.19 24.94 -7.23
CA SER A 297 24.33 25.72 -8.13
C SER A 297 24.79 27.17 -8.22
N PRO A 298 24.59 27.83 -9.37
CA PRO A 298 24.79 29.26 -9.49
C PRO A 298 23.79 30.04 -8.61
N PRO A 299 24.11 31.31 -8.26
CA PRO A 299 23.19 32.16 -7.50
C PRO A 299 21.90 32.43 -8.28
N ARG A 300 20.73 32.28 -7.63
CA ARG A 300 19.40 32.52 -8.23
C ARG A 300 19.09 34.00 -8.53
N PHE A 301 19.68 34.90 -7.75
CA PHE A 301 19.52 36.35 -7.88
C PHE A 301 20.89 36.99 -7.62
N LEU A 302 21.36 37.83 -8.54
CA LEU A 302 22.39 38.82 -8.23
C LEU A 302 21.70 39.86 -7.34
N SER A 303 21.85 39.73 -6.02
CA SER A 303 21.24 40.67 -5.10
C SER A 303 22.06 41.97 -5.09
N SER A 304 21.40 43.12 -5.07
CA SER A 304 22.05 44.44 -4.97
C SER A 304 22.82 44.65 -3.65
N MET A 305 22.66 43.76 -2.67
CA MET A 305 23.43 43.76 -1.41
C MET A 305 24.81 43.11 -1.54
N ASP A 306 25.07 42.35 -2.61
CA ASP A 306 26.37 41.74 -2.88
C ASP A 306 27.30 42.67 -3.72
N GLU A 307 26.88 43.91 -4.02
CA GLU A 307 27.68 44.88 -4.79
C GLU A 307 29.03 45.24 -4.14
N TYR A 308 29.20 44.99 -2.83
CA TYR A 308 30.50 45.19 -2.15
C TYR A 308 31.47 44.01 -2.28
N ASN A 309 31.02 42.84 -2.77
CA ASN A 309 31.86 41.67 -3.06
C ASN A 309 32.04 41.53 -4.58
N LEU A 310 32.75 42.49 -5.17
CA LEU A 310 33.00 42.65 -6.62
C LEU A 310 33.84 41.54 -7.30
N GLY A 311 33.98 40.35 -6.71
CA GLY A 311 34.93 39.34 -7.20
C GLY A 311 34.51 37.87 -7.16
N GLN A 312 33.41 37.50 -6.51
CA GLN A 312 33.04 36.08 -6.40
C GLN A 312 31.59 35.86 -6.80
N ASN A 313 31.39 35.18 -7.93
CA ASN A 313 30.15 34.46 -8.22
C ASN A 313 30.04 33.29 -7.21
N ILE A 314 29.70 33.60 -5.97
CA ILE A 314 29.65 32.59 -4.89
C ILE A 314 28.52 31.61 -5.23
N ARG A 315 28.92 30.39 -5.60
CA ARG A 315 28.00 29.28 -5.84
C ARG A 315 27.33 28.88 -4.53
N ARG A 316 26.17 28.23 -4.64
CA ARG A 316 25.39 27.73 -3.53
C ARG A 316 25.52 26.21 -3.44
N GLU A 317 25.55 25.70 -2.22
CA GLU A 317 25.40 24.27 -1.94
C GLU A 317 23.97 23.78 -2.26
N SER A 318 23.87 22.78 -3.15
CA SER A 318 22.62 22.19 -3.62
C SER A 318 22.70 20.65 -3.65
N SER A 319 23.56 20.06 -2.81
CA SER A 319 23.83 18.63 -2.82
C SER A 319 22.65 17.79 -2.35
N THR A 320 22.55 16.57 -2.89
CA THR A 320 21.57 15.58 -2.46
C THR A 320 22.14 14.77 -1.31
N ALA A 321 21.44 14.82 -0.16
CA ALA A 321 21.83 14.12 1.06
C ALA A 321 20.74 13.18 1.53
N ILE A 322 21.12 12.20 2.35
CA ILE A 322 20.18 11.27 2.95
C ILE A 322 19.24 12.01 3.90
N LYS A 323 17.95 11.70 3.78
CA LYS A 323 16.89 12.31 4.58
C LYS A 323 16.99 11.90 6.05
N HIS A 324 16.41 12.73 6.92
CA HIS A 324 16.45 12.50 8.36
C HIS A 324 15.80 11.17 8.78
N GLY A 325 16.50 10.43 9.64
CA GLY A 325 16.08 9.11 10.12
C GLY A 325 16.08 8.01 9.05
N GLU A 326 16.75 8.23 7.91
CA GLU A 326 16.99 7.22 6.89
C GLU A 326 18.49 6.94 6.79
N GLY A 327 18.83 5.78 6.22
CA GLY A 327 20.20 5.33 6.05
C GLY A 327 20.22 4.05 5.23
N GLY A 328 21.42 3.56 4.94
CA GLY A 328 21.58 2.31 4.22
C GLY A 328 22.96 2.16 3.63
N VAL A 329 23.06 1.24 2.68
CA VAL A 329 24.27 0.96 1.90
C VAL A 329 24.00 1.38 0.47
N VAL A 330 24.94 2.08 -0.15
CA VAL A 330 24.87 2.41 -1.58
C VAL A 330 25.01 1.11 -2.38
N ASP A 331 24.04 0.83 -3.24
CA ASP A 331 23.94 -0.40 -4.03
C ASP A 331 24.50 -0.19 -5.45
N PHE A 332 24.03 0.87 -6.12
CA PHE A 332 24.35 1.11 -7.52
C PHE A 332 24.32 2.61 -7.82
N VAL A 333 25.31 3.10 -8.56
CA VAL A 333 25.41 4.50 -9.01
C VAL A 333 25.32 4.52 -10.53
N LEU A 334 24.35 5.25 -11.06
CA LEU A 334 24.09 5.41 -12.48
C LEU A 334 24.35 6.86 -12.87
N ILE A 335 25.12 7.04 -13.94
CA ILE A 335 25.34 8.33 -14.59
C ILE A 335 24.81 8.18 -16.01
N THR A 336 23.91 9.06 -16.40
CA THR A 336 23.31 9.10 -17.73
C THR A 336 23.06 10.54 -18.14
N GLU A 337 22.54 10.76 -19.34
CA GLU A 337 22.03 12.05 -19.77
C GLU A 337 20.50 12.02 -19.79
N SER A 338 19.86 13.14 -19.46
CA SER A 338 18.43 13.34 -19.62
C SER A 338 18.06 13.59 -21.08
N GLU A 339 16.76 13.62 -21.40
CA GLU A 339 16.29 13.94 -22.76
C GLU A 339 16.76 15.33 -23.25
N GLU A 340 17.06 16.24 -22.32
CA GLU A 340 17.58 17.59 -22.60
C GLU A 340 19.12 17.63 -22.74
N GLY A 341 19.81 16.50 -22.59
CA GLY A 341 21.27 16.40 -22.64
C GLY A 341 21.98 16.91 -21.39
N ASN A 342 21.27 17.02 -20.26
CA ASN A 342 21.88 17.34 -18.97
C ASN A 342 22.38 16.06 -18.31
N LYS A 343 23.48 16.14 -17.55
CA LYS A 343 24.00 15.00 -16.78
C LYS A 343 23.03 14.66 -15.65
N LEU A 344 22.50 13.44 -15.64
CA LEU A 344 21.63 12.88 -14.62
C LEU A 344 22.41 11.83 -13.82
N VAL A 345 22.46 12.01 -12.51
CA VAL A 345 23.08 11.07 -11.56
C VAL A 345 22.00 10.48 -10.69
N GLN A 346 21.98 9.15 -10.57
CA GLN A 346 21.08 8.40 -9.70
C GLN A 346 21.88 7.46 -8.81
N VAL A 347 21.63 7.52 -7.50
CA VAL A 347 22.27 6.68 -6.49
C VAL A 347 21.19 5.82 -5.86
N LYS A 348 21.25 4.50 -6.06
CA LYS A 348 20.35 3.53 -5.43
C LYS A 348 20.91 3.14 -4.07
N ILE A 349 20.08 3.27 -3.03
CA ILE A 349 20.42 2.90 -1.66
C ILE A 349 19.57 1.71 -1.25
N ARG A 350 20.18 0.75 -0.57
CA ARG A 350 19.53 -0.40 0.01
C ARG A 350 19.66 -0.40 1.52
N ASP A 351 18.56 -0.70 2.22
CA ASP A 351 18.52 -0.80 3.68
C ASP A 351 17.95 -2.15 4.10
N GLN A 352 18.69 -2.89 4.92
CA GLN A 352 18.25 -4.20 5.39
C GLN A 352 17.25 -4.02 6.53
N ARG A 353 16.01 -4.44 6.29
CA ARG A 353 14.91 -4.38 7.25
C ARG A 353 14.70 -5.74 7.88
N ILE A 354 15.28 -5.94 9.06
CA ILE A 354 14.96 -7.08 9.93
C ILE A 354 13.61 -6.79 10.62
N PRO A 355 12.68 -7.75 10.71
CA PRO A 355 11.45 -7.56 11.46
C PRO A 355 11.70 -7.12 12.91
N GLU A 356 11.02 -6.08 13.34
CA GLU A 356 11.13 -5.52 14.69
C GLU A 356 9.76 -5.25 15.32
N ILE A 357 9.76 -4.90 16.62
CA ILE A 357 8.53 -4.56 17.36
C ILE A 357 7.88 -3.35 16.69
N GLY A 358 6.59 -3.44 16.36
CA GLY A 358 5.87 -2.40 15.63
C GLY A 358 5.64 -2.71 14.14
N ASP A 359 6.37 -3.66 13.55
CA ASP A 359 6.14 -4.08 12.17
C ASP A 359 4.81 -4.83 12.02
N LYS A 360 4.19 -4.68 10.84
CA LYS A 360 2.87 -5.25 10.54
C LYS A 360 2.96 -6.51 9.70
N PHE A 361 2.26 -7.53 10.16
CA PHE A 361 2.12 -8.83 9.50
C PHE A 361 0.65 -9.17 9.34
N THR A 362 0.33 -10.02 8.38
CA THR A 362 -1.04 -10.50 8.19
C THR A 362 -1.07 -11.85 7.51
N PRO A 363 -1.99 -12.74 7.90
CA PRO A 363 -2.36 -13.87 7.05
C PRO A 363 -3.21 -13.38 5.87
N ARG A 364 -3.58 -14.32 5.00
CA ARG A 364 -4.48 -14.08 3.86
C ARG A 364 -5.94 -13.79 4.27
N HIS A 365 -6.39 -14.24 5.44
CA HIS A 365 -7.79 -14.15 5.93
C HIS A 365 -8.14 -12.92 6.77
N TYR A 366 -7.39 -11.82 6.67
CA TYR A 366 -7.59 -10.61 7.47
C TYR A 366 -7.49 -10.84 9.00
N GLN A 367 -6.26 -11.04 9.47
CA GLN A 367 -5.90 -10.97 10.89
C GLN A 367 -4.61 -10.16 11.02
N LYS A 368 -4.67 -8.88 10.62
CA LYS A 368 -3.51 -8.00 10.69
C LYS A 368 -3.07 -7.88 12.13
N GLY A 369 -1.77 -8.03 12.36
CA GLY A 369 -1.20 -7.83 13.67
C GLY A 369 0.11 -7.08 13.63
N VAL A 370 0.39 -6.42 14.74
CA VAL A 370 1.65 -5.72 15.00
C VAL A 370 2.50 -6.61 15.89
N VAL A 371 3.81 -6.68 15.65
CA VAL A 371 4.71 -7.40 16.56
C VAL A 371 4.71 -6.70 17.92
N GLY A 372 4.16 -7.36 18.93
CA GLY A 372 4.09 -6.87 20.31
C GLY A 372 5.28 -7.29 21.16
N LEU A 373 5.81 -8.50 20.91
CA LEU A 373 6.97 -9.02 21.63
C LEU A 373 7.76 -9.99 20.74
N VAL A 374 9.09 -9.93 20.85
CA VAL A 374 10.02 -10.88 20.26
C VAL A 374 10.61 -11.74 21.38
N VAL A 375 10.37 -13.04 21.34
CA VAL A 375 10.70 -13.97 22.44
C VAL A 375 11.88 -14.87 22.04
N PRO A 376 12.90 -15.05 22.89
CA PRO A 376 13.98 -16.01 22.64
C PRO A 376 13.44 -17.43 22.40
N GLN A 377 14.07 -18.19 21.49
CA GLN A 377 13.61 -19.55 21.19
C GLN A 377 13.57 -20.47 22.43
N SER A 378 14.46 -20.26 23.41
CA SER A 378 14.48 -21.00 24.68
C SER A 378 13.21 -20.85 25.50
N ASP A 379 12.60 -19.66 25.44
CA ASP A 379 11.48 -19.27 26.31
C ASP A 379 10.13 -19.47 25.59
N MET A 380 10.18 -19.83 24.30
CA MET A 380 9.02 -20.11 23.50
C MET A 380 8.37 -21.43 23.93
N PRO A 381 7.03 -21.48 24.00
CA PRO A 381 6.29 -22.73 24.14
C PRO A 381 6.67 -23.73 23.04
N PHE A 382 6.77 -25.00 23.38
CA PHE A 382 7.07 -26.06 22.41
C PHE A 382 6.12 -27.25 22.57
N THR A 383 5.86 -27.97 21.47
CA THR A 383 5.01 -29.17 21.47
C THR A 383 5.76 -30.38 22.04
N ALA A 384 5.03 -31.44 22.39
CA ALA A 384 5.65 -32.71 22.80
C ALA A 384 6.58 -33.34 21.73
N SER A 385 6.39 -32.99 20.45
CA SER A 385 7.26 -33.40 19.35
C SER A 385 8.51 -32.53 19.19
N GLY A 386 8.67 -31.48 20.01
CA GLY A 386 9.79 -30.54 19.94
C GLY A 386 9.58 -29.37 18.97
N LEU A 387 8.38 -29.21 18.40
CA LEU A 387 8.08 -28.10 17.51
C LEU A 387 7.94 -26.81 18.32
N THR A 388 8.67 -25.77 17.92
CA THR A 388 8.54 -24.41 18.47
C THR A 388 7.85 -23.55 17.41
N PRO A 389 6.75 -22.84 17.72
CA PRO A 389 6.07 -22.01 16.74
C PRO A 389 6.93 -20.79 16.36
N ASP A 390 6.75 -20.31 15.14
CA ASP A 390 7.37 -19.07 14.66
C ASP A 390 6.60 -17.84 15.16
N LEU A 391 5.29 -17.98 15.27
CA LEU A 391 4.37 -16.90 15.58
C LEU A 391 3.27 -17.38 16.54
N ILE A 392 2.99 -16.60 17.58
CA ILE A 392 1.85 -16.85 18.48
C ILE A 392 0.80 -15.75 18.30
N THR A 393 -0.42 -16.14 17.94
CA THR A 393 -1.58 -15.25 17.83
C THR A 393 -2.58 -15.53 18.94
N SER A 394 -3.32 -14.48 19.34
CA SER A 394 -4.36 -14.64 20.36
C SER A 394 -5.62 -15.28 19.78
N PRO A 395 -6.24 -16.23 20.51
CA PRO A 395 -7.49 -16.85 20.09
C PRO A 395 -8.69 -15.91 20.18
N HIS A 396 -8.61 -14.81 20.94
CA HIS A 396 -9.74 -13.90 21.20
C HIS A 396 -10.28 -13.22 19.94
N GLY A 397 -9.42 -12.99 18.95
CA GLY A 397 -9.80 -12.34 17.70
C GLY A 397 -10.51 -13.24 16.70
N LEU A 398 -10.59 -14.56 16.92
CA LEU A 398 -11.21 -15.49 15.96
C LEU A 398 -12.75 -15.53 16.10
N PRO A 399 -13.34 -15.72 17.30
CA PRO A 399 -14.80 -15.77 17.45
C PRO A 399 -15.47 -14.45 17.04
N SER A 400 -14.89 -13.31 17.40
CA SER A 400 -15.42 -11.98 17.10
C SER A 400 -15.36 -11.63 15.61
N ARG A 401 -14.40 -12.19 14.88
CA ARG A 401 -14.22 -11.93 13.44
C ARG A 401 -14.84 -12.99 12.54
N MET A 402 -15.26 -14.11 13.11
CA MET A 402 -15.86 -15.25 12.41
C MET A 402 -14.99 -15.77 11.26
N THR A 403 -13.66 -15.73 11.41
CA THR A 403 -12.71 -16.13 10.37
C THR A 403 -12.41 -17.63 10.43
N VAL A 404 -13.39 -18.48 10.12
CA VAL A 404 -13.21 -19.95 10.12
C VAL A 404 -12.18 -20.39 9.06
N SER A 405 -12.12 -19.68 7.92
CA SER A 405 -11.09 -19.86 6.89
C SER A 405 -9.66 -19.86 7.46
N TYR A 406 -9.41 -19.06 8.50
CA TYR A 406 -8.12 -19.02 9.19
C TYR A 406 -7.77 -20.36 9.84
N LEU A 407 -8.73 -20.99 10.52
CA LEU A 407 -8.54 -22.30 11.15
C LEU A 407 -8.39 -23.42 10.12
N LEU A 408 -9.16 -23.35 9.04
CA LEU A 408 -9.07 -24.30 7.93
C LEU A 408 -7.70 -24.22 7.24
N GLU A 409 -7.19 -23.02 6.95
CA GLU A 409 -5.85 -22.86 6.35
C GLU A 409 -4.76 -23.45 7.26
N MET A 410 -4.86 -23.30 8.59
CA MET A 410 -3.90 -23.90 9.53
C MET A 410 -3.89 -25.44 9.49
N ILE A 411 -5.06 -26.06 9.42
CA ILE A 411 -5.19 -27.53 9.34
C ILE A 411 -4.69 -28.01 7.99
N ALA A 412 -5.17 -27.40 6.90
CA ALA A 412 -4.77 -27.69 5.54
C ALA A 412 -3.25 -27.55 5.38
N GLY A 413 -2.66 -26.45 5.82
CA GLY A 413 -1.22 -26.21 5.75
C GLY A 413 -0.43 -27.26 6.52
N LYS A 414 -0.94 -27.73 7.65
CA LYS A 414 -0.29 -28.80 8.43
C LYS A 414 -0.38 -30.15 7.73
N VAL A 415 -1.54 -30.51 7.20
CA VAL A 415 -1.71 -31.74 6.40
C VAL A 415 -0.79 -31.70 5.18
N GLY A 416 -0.78 -30.60 4.43
CA GLY A 416 0.08 -30.44 3.26
C GLY A 416 1.57 -30.50 3.59
N ALA A 417 2.00 -29.90 4.70
CA ALA A 417 3.39 -29.96 5.17
C ALA A 417 3.84 -31.38 5.52
N MET A 418 2.95 -32.20 6.10
CA MET A 418 3.29 -33.54 6.57
C MET A 418 3.13 -34.62 5.47
N ASP A 419 2.10 -34.51 4.63
CA ASP A 419 1.89 -35.41 3.49
C ASP A 419 2.79 -35.07 2.29
N GLY A 420 3.41 -33.89 2.26
CA GLY A 420 4.27 -33.43 1.17
C GLY A 420 3.50 -33.06 -0.11
N LYS A 421 2.26 -32.60 0.04
CA LYS A 421 1.37 -32.20 -1.07
C LYS A 421 0.85 -30.77 -0.88
N TYR A 422 0.65 -30.05 -1.98
CA TYR A 422 -0.12 -28.81 -1.94
C TYR A 422 -1.60 -29.14 -1.69
N ILE A 423 -2.27 -28.31 -0.89
CA ILE A 423 -3.69 -28.48 -0.56
C ILE A 423 -4.52 -27.49 -1.36
N ASN A 424 -5.64 -27.96 -1.90
CA ASN A 424 -6.54 -27.13 -2.69
C ASN A 424 -7.51 -26.38 -1.77
N GLY A 425 -7.29 -25.08 -1.64
CA GLY A 425 -8.15 -24.15 -0.91
C GLY A 425 -9.01 -23.27 -1.84
N THR A 426 -9.25 -23.68 -3.08
CA THR A 426 -10.04 -22.90 -4.06
C THR A 426 -11.45 -22.64 -3.56
N ILE A 427 -11.94 -21.39 -3.67
CA ILE A 427 -13.27 -20.99 -3.21
C ILE A 427 -14.33 -21.82 -3.96
N PHE A 428 -15.30 -22.39 -3.24
CA PHE A 428 -16.35 -23.32 -3.72
C PHE A 428 -15.88 -24.72 -4.18
N GLU A 429 -14.61 -24.89 -4.54
CA GLU A 429 -14.02 -26.14 -5.05
C GLU A 429 -12.84 -26.61 -4.16
N SER A 430 -12.91 -26.33 -2.85
CA SER A 430 -11.84 -26.66 -1.89
C SER A 430 -11.94 -28.08 -1.36
N ASP A 431 -10.81 -28.60 -0.87
CA ASP A 431 -10.80 -29.85 -0.11
C ASP A 431 -11.68 -29.71 1.14
N PRO A 432 -12.66 -30.61 1.36
CA PRO A 432 -13.62 -30.47 2.45
C PRO A 432 -12.96 -30.66 3.81
N GLU A 433 -13.50 -29.99 4.84
CA GLU A 433 -12.97 -30.02 6.21
C GLU A 433 -12.83 -31.47 6.72
N GLU A 434 -13.83 -32.32 6.49
CA GLU A 434 -13.85 -33.68 7.00
C GLU A 434 -12.69 -34.51 6.44
N ALA A 435 -12.37 -34.33 5.16
CA ALA A 435 -11.24 -35.01 4.53
C ALA A 435 -9.91 -34.55 5.15
N LEU A 436 -9.74 -33.24 5.37
CA LEU A 436 -8.54 -32.70 6.01
C LEU A 436 -8.36 -33.23 7.44
N ARG A 437 -9.44 -33.37 8.20
CA ARG A 437 -9.40 -33.90 9.57
C ARG A 437 -9.09 -35.40 9.61
N GLN A 438 -9.61 -36.16 8.65
CA GLN A 438 -9.27 -37.58 8.48
C GLN A 438 -7.80 -37.78 8.08
N ASP A 439 -7.31 -36.96 7.14
CA ASP A 439 -5.90 -36.95 6.75
C ASP A 439 -5.01 -36.63 7.96
N LEU A 440 -5.37 -35.61 8.75
CA LEU A 440 -4.64 -35.25 9.96
C LEU A 440 -4.58 -36.40 10.99
N ALA A 441 -5.68 -37.13 11.17
CA ALA A 441 -5.75 -38.32 12.01
C ALA A 441 -4.88 -39.47 11.47
N ARG A 442 -4.86 -39.68 10.15
CA ARG A 442 -4.01 -40.68 9.47
C ARG A 442 -2.53 -40.41 9.71
N ILE A 443 -2.11 -39.14 9.71
CA ILE A 443 -0.73 -38.70 9.93
C ILE A 443 -0.30 -38.87 11.41
N GLY A 444 -1.23 -39.17 12.32
CA GLY A 444 -0.97 -39.37 13.75
C GLY A 444 -1.12 -38.11 14.60
N PHE A 445 -1.70 -37.04 14.04
CA PHE A 445 -2.14 -35.87 14.80
C PHE A 445 -3.60 -36.03 15.24
N ARG A 446 -4.04 -35.15 16.13
CA ARG A 446 -5.46 -35.12 16.53
C ARG A 446 -6.29 -34.48 15.44
N GLU A 447 -7.46 -35.05 15.15
CA GLU A 447 -8.44 -34.53 14.18
C GLU A 447 -8.88 -33.08 14.42
N ASN A 448 -8.68 -32.55 15.63
CA ASN A 448 -9.07 -31.19 16.01
C ASN A 448 -7.93 -30.17 15.93
N GLY A 449 -6.76 -30.54 15.36
CA GLY A 449 -5.61 -29.63 15.18
C GLY A 449 -4.88 -29.24 16.46
N THR A 450 -5.30 -29.74 17.63
CA THR A 450 -4.70 -29.37 18.92
C THR A 450 -3.56 -30.30 19.33
N GLU A 451 -2.56 -29.74 20.00
CA GLU A 451 -1.39 -30.44 20.51
C GLU A 451 -1.14 -30.13 21.98
N ILE A 452 -0.38 -31.02 22.63
CA ILE A 452 0.14 -30.77 23.97
C ILE A 452 1.38 -29.91 23.83
N MET A 453 1.40 -28.79 24.56
CA MET A 453 2.55 -27.88 24.62
C MET A 453 3.07 -27.74 26.06
N TYR A 454 4.34 -27.38 26.18
CA TYR A 454 5.05 -27.11 27.42
C TYR A 454 5.53 -25.67 27.43
N ASN A 455 5.64 -25.09 28.62
CA ASN A 455 6.21 -23.78 28.83
C ASN A 455 7.74 -23.85 28.66
N GLY A 456 8.31 -23.01 27.79
CA GLY A 456 9.75 -22.95 27.57
C GLY A 456 10.55 -22.49 28.80
N GLU A 457 9.94 -21.67 29.67
CA GLU A 457 10.63 -21.13 30.85
C GLU A 457 10.63 -22.07 32.05
N THR A 458 9.50 -22.72 32.31
CA THR A 458 9.34 -23.58 33.51
C THR A 458 9.46 -25.06 33.19
N GLY A 459 9.31 -25.46 31.92
CA GLY A 459 9.21 -26.86 31.50
C GLY A 459 7.87 -27.52 31.83
N GLU A 460 6.95 -26.82 32.50
CA GLU A 460 5.65 -27.36 32.88
C GLU A 460 4.72 -27.50 31.67
N LYS A 461 3.90 -28.55 31.69
CA LYS A 461 2.89 -28.80 30.67
C LYS A 461 1.71 -27.85 30.83
N TYR A 462 1.25 -27.23 29.74
CA TYR A 462 0.01 -26.45 29.77
C TYR A 462 -1.21 -27.36 30.02
N THR A 463 -2.14 -26.87 30.85
CA THR A 463 -3.40 -27.58 31.15
C THR A 463 -4.28 -27.72 29.91
N ALA A 464 -4.31 -26.68 29.07
CA ALA A 464 -5.05 -26.68 27.81
C ALA A 464 -4.19 -27.23 26.66
N ARG A 465 -4.86 -27.85 25.69
CA ARG A 465 -4.23 -28.18 24.40
C ARG A 465 -4.30 -26.97 23.49
N ILE A 466 -3.22 -26.72 22.76
CA ILE A 466 -3.06 -25.53 21.95
C ILE A 466 -3.26 -25.91 20.49
N PHE A 467 -3.98 -25.08 19.74
CA PHE A 467 -4.18 -25.30 18.31
C PHE A 467 -2.94 -24.81 17.56
N VAL A 468 -2.29 -25.72 16.82
CA VAL A 468 -1.01 -25.48 16.14
C VAL A 468 -1.09 -25.98 14.70
N GLY A 469 -0.73 -25.13 13.75
CA GLY A 469 -0.74 -25.45 12.33
C GLY A 469 0.12 -24.50 11.51
N ASN A 470 0.18 -24.75 10.20
CA ASN A 470 1.03 -24.01 9.28
C ASN A 470 0.16 -23.05 8.47
N MET A 471 0.58 -21.80 8.32
CA MET A 471 -0.17 -20.79 7.58
C MET A 471 0.77 -19.91 6.77
N PHE A 472 0.28 -19.35 5.67
CA PHE A 472 1.03 -18.40 4.87
C PHE A 472 0.87 -16.95 5.39
N TYR A 473 1.97 -16.36 5.84
CA TYR A 473 2.00 -14.98 6.37
C TYR A 473 2.69 -14.02 5.40
N LEU A 474 2.12 -12.81 5.34
CA LEU A 474 2.57 -11.69 4.53
C LEU A 474 3.19 -10.62 5.45
N ARG A 475 4.41 -10.19 5.14
CA ARG A 475 4.96 -8.96 5.72
C ARG A 475 4.44 -7.76 4.95
N LEU A 476 3.86 -6.78 5.62
CA LEU A 476 3.33 -5.60 4.96
C LEU A 476 4.42 -4.52 4.81
N LYS A 477 4.31 -3.67 3.79
CA LYS A 477 5.16 -2.48 3.61
C LYS A 477 5.10 -1.44 4.75
N HIS A 478 4.24 -1.66 5.75
CA HIS A 478 4.06 -0.78 6.90
C HIS A 478 5.07 -1.15 8.00
N MET A 479 6.30 -0.66 7.85
CA MET A 479 7.38 -0.86 8.83
C MET A 479 7.46 0.31 9.81
N VAL A 480 7.81 0.03 11.07
CA VAL A 480 7.88 1.06 12.12
C VAL A 480 9.02 2.05 11.87
N ALA A 481 10.16 1.59 11.35
CA ALA A 481 11.30 2.42 10.97
C ALA A 481 10.91 3.59 10.04
N ASN A 482 9.91 3.39 9.17
CA ASN A 482 9.41 4.40 8.23
C ASN A 482 8.37 5.36 8.87
N LYS A 483 7.90 5.09 10.09
CA LYS A 483 6.85 5.86 10.77
C LYS A 483 7.34 6.69 11.94
N LEU A 484 8.32 6.18 12.68
CA LEU A 484 8.87 6.89 13.83
C LEU A 484 9.48 8.22 13.39
N HIS A 485 9.02 9.31 13.99
CA HIS A 485 9.61 10.63 13.84
C HIS A 485 9.35 11.45 15.10
N SER A 486 10.30 12.30 15.43
CA SER A 486 10.20 13.23 16.56
C SER A 486 10.89 14.52 16.20
N ARG A 487 10.35 15.65 16.67
CA ARG A 487 10.91 16.97 16.43
C ARG A 487 10.99 17.72 17.75
N ALA A 488 12.19 18.22 18.08
CA ALA A 488 12.38 19.17 19.17
C ALA A 488 12.30 20.61 18.64
N ARG A 489 13.25 20.99 17.79
CA ARG A 489 13.26 22.23 17.00
C ARG A 489 13.72 21.87 15.59
N GLY A 490 13.33 22.67 14.62
CA GLY A 490 13.60 22.39 13.22
C GLY A 490 13.26 23.57 12.33
N PRO A 491 13.41 23.42 11.01
CA PRO A 491 13.11 24.47 10.05
C PRO A 491 11.65 24.91 10.15
N ILE A 492 11.44 26.19 9.84
CA ILE A 492 10.13 26.84 9.79
C ILE A 492 9.84 27.31 8.38
N GLN A 493 8.57 27.34 8.02
CA GLN A 493 8.12 27.91 6.76
C GLN A 493 8.34 29.43 6.79
N LEU A 494 8.95 29.98 5.74
CA LEU A 494 9.33 31.40 5.70
C LEU A 494 8.13 32.35 5.82
N LEU A 495 7.01 32.00 5.18
CA LEU A 495 5.81 32.84 5.16
C LEU A 495 5.16 32.95 6.54
N THR A 496 4.87 31.81 7.18
CA THR A 496 4.06 31.71 8.40
C THR A 496 4.91 31.59 9.67
N ARG A 497 6.22 31.35 9.54
CA ARG A 497 7.15 31.02 10.62
C ARG A 497 6.77 29.79 11.44
N GLN A 498 5.86 28.96 10.94
CA GLN A 498 5.44 27.73 11.59
C GLN A 498 6.35 26.55 11.22
N PRO A 499 6.40 25.49 12.06
CA PRO A 499 7.02 24.23 11.72
C PRO A 499 6.67 23.72 10.31
N THR A 500 7.67 23.26 9.57
CA THR A 500 7.49 22.55 8.30
C THR A 500 6.60 21.30 8.44
N GLU A 501 6.03 20.83 7.32
CA GLU A 501 5.28 19.57 7.25
C GLU A 501 6.16 18.41 6.72
N GLY A 502 5.91 17.22 7.27
CA GLY A 502 6.48 15.95 6.81
C GLY A 502 7.87 15.59 7.40
N ARG A 503 8.06 14.31 7.71
CA ARG A 503 9.31 13.76 8.31
C ARG A 503 10.56 14.13 7.51
N ALA A 504 10.49 14.02 6.19
CA ALA A 504 11.61 14.32 5.27
C ALA A 504 12.14 15.75 5.40
N LYS A 505 11.34 16.69 5.91
CA LYS A 505 11.67 18.10 6.11
C LYS A 505 11.77 18.47 7.59
N GLU A 506 11.99 17.48 8.45
CA GLU A 506 11.99 17.62 9.91
C GLU A 506 10.71 18.30 10.43
N GLY A 507 9.58 17.95 9.80
CA GLY A 507 8.30 18.58 10.06
C GLY A 507 7.74 18.24 11.43
N GLY A 508 6.93 19.16 11.97
CA GLY A 508 6.21 18.97 13.23
C GLY A 508 4.89 18.22 13.05
N LEU A 509 4.30 17.82 14.17
CA LEU A 509 2.91 17.36 14.20
C LEU A 509 1.98 18.57 14.28
N ARG A 510 0.90 18.53 13.50
CA ARG A 510 -0.13 19.56 13.51
C ARG A 510 -1.08 19.34 14.68
N LEU A 511 -1.27 20.37 15.49
CA LEU A 511 -2.35 20.45 16.47
C LEU A 511 -3.55 21.11 15.78
N GLY A 512 -4.59 20.34 15.53
CA GLY A 512 -5.80 20.78 14.86
C GLY A 512 -6.85 21.31 15.83
N GLU A 513 -8.02 21.64 15.28
CA GLU A 513 -9.13 22.15 16.07
C GLU A 513 -9.67 21.12 17.08
N MET A 514 -9.73 19.85 16.68
CA MET A 514 -10.19 18.77 17.56
C MET A 514 -9.24 18.56 18.75
N GLU A 515 -7.93 18.63 18.53
CA GLU A 515 -6.94 18.54 19.60
C GLU A 515 -7.04 19.74 20.55
N LYS A 516 -7.25 20.95 19.99
CA LYS A 516 -7.52 22.18 20.77
C LYS A 516 -8.76 22.01 21.65
N ASP A 517 -9.86 21.51 21.09
CA ASP A 517 -11.11 21.29 21.84
C ASP A 517 -10.93 20.25 22.95
N ALA A 518 -10.09 19.22 22.73
CA ALA A 518 -9.74 18.27 23.78
C ALA A 518 -9.03 18.95 24.96
N PHE A 519 -8.09 19.87 24.71
CA PHE A 519 -7.45 20.64 25.78
C PHE A 519 -8.44 21.56 26.52
N VAL A 520 -9.34 22.21 25.78
CA VAL A 520 -10.38 23.07 26.36
C VAL A 520 -11.33 22.27 27.24
N ALA A 521 -11.79 21.10 26.78
CA ALA A 521 -12.67 20.21 27.54
C ALA A 521 -12.03 19.72 28.85
N ASN A 522 -10.71 19.50 28.84
CA ASN A 522 -9.94 19.16 30.05
C ASN A 522 -9.65 20.37 30.96
N GLY A 523 -10.00 21.60 30.55
CA GLY A 523 -9.68 22.82 31.28
C GLY A 523 -8.18 23.15 31.30
N ALA A 524 -7.38 22.59 30.38
CA ALA A 524 -5.92 22.70 30.38
C ALA A 524 -5.44 24.00 29.70
N ALA A 525 -5.90 25.16 30.19
CA ALA A 525 -5.70 26.47 29.56
C ALA A 525 -4.21 26.87 29.42
N LEU A 526 -3.38 26.59 30.43
CA LEU A 526 -1.94 26.90 30.38
C LEU A 526 -1.21 26.04 29.35
N LEU A 527 -1.53 24.74 29.29
CA LEU A 527 -0.95 23.83 28.30
C LEU A 527 -1.38 24.20 26.88
N LEU A 528 -2.64 24.62 26.71
CA LEU A 528 -3.14 25.12 25.43
C LEU A 528 -2.33 26.33 24.98
N LYS A 529 -2.12 27.32 25.86
CA LYS A 529 -1.31 28.50 25.55
C LYS A 529 0.12 28.11 25.15
N GLU A 530 0.79 27.26 25.93
CA GLU A 530 2.14 26.79 25.64
C GLU A 530 2.25 26.11 24.26
N ARG A 531 1.24 25.30 23.88
CA ARG A 531 1.24 24.61 22.58
C ARG A 531 0.96 25.54 21.40
N PHE A 532 0.14 26.58 21.59
CA PHE A 532 -0.16 27.57 20.56
C PHE A 532 0.91 28.66 20.41
N ASP A 533 1.82 28.81 21.38
CA ASP A 533 2.96 29.73 21.32
C ASP A 533 4.09 29.29 20.34
N SER A 534 3.74 28.50 19.31
CA SER A 534 4.68 27.94 18.34
C SER A 534 5.38 28.99 17.46
N ASP A 535 4.72 30.13 17.23
CA ASP A 535 5.10 31.22 16.34
C ASP A 535 5.04 32.59 17.05
N LYS A 536 5.30 32.60 18.35
CA LYS A 536 5.33 33.79 19.20
C LYS A 536 6.16 34.93 18.58
N THR A 537 5.55 36.10 18.43
CA THR A 537 6.18 37.32 17.91
C THR A 537 5.78 38.52 18.78
N ILE A 538 6.73 39.44 18.99
CA ILE A 538 6.49 40.71 19.67
C ILE A 538 6.33 41.79 18.60
N VAL A 539 5.20 42.49 18.63
CA VAL A 539 4.86 43.54 17.65
C VAL A 539 4.58 44.85 18.39
N PRO A 540 5.17 45.98 17.97
CA PRO A 540 4.85 47.28 18.54
C PRO A 540 3.49 47.75 18.00
N VAL A 541 2.59 48.15 18.90
CA VAL A 541 1.25 48.65 18.57
C VAL A 541 1.09 50.06 19.14
N CYS A 542 0.53 50.97 18.33
CA CYS A 542 0.32 52.36 18.74
C CYS A 542 -0.87 52.49 19.69
N GLU A 543 -0.67 53.15 20.83
CA GLU A 543 -1.72 53.35 21.85
C GLU A 543 -2.83 54.29 21.36
N LYS A 544 -2.49 55.25 20.48
CA LYS A 544 -3.44 56.26 19.99
C LYS A 544 -4.34 55.76 18.85
N CYS A 545 -3.79 54.97 17.92
CA CYS A 545 -4.51 54.57 16.70
C CYS A 545 -4.70 53.07 16.53
N GLY A 546 -4.11 52.24 17.40
CA GLY A 546 -4.23 50.79 17.38
C GLY A 546 -3.58 50.11 16.17
N SER A 547 -2.79 50.84 15.39
CA SER A 547 -2.10 50.32 14.21
C SER A 547 -0.77 49.67 14.60
N MET A 548 -0.43 48.57 13.92
CA MET A 548 0.88 47.94 14.05
C MET A 548 1.97 48.86 13.51
N GLY A 549 2.99 49.13 14.33
CA GLY A 549 4.17 49.88 13.95
C GLY A 549 5.34 48.99 13.54
N PHE A 550 6.48 49.62 13.34
CA PHE A 550 7.76 48.94 13.09
C PHE A 550 8.86 49.58 13.92
N TYR A 551 9.92 48.81 14.17
CA TYR A 551 11.11 49.30 14.85
C TYR A 551 12.10 49.82 13.81
N ASN A 552 12.55 51.07 13.96
CA ASN A 552 13.56 51.66 13.10
C ASN A 552 14.94 51.44 13.74
N GLU A 553 15.72 50.50 13.18
CA GLU A 553 17.03 50.11 13.70
C GLU A 553 18.05 51.27 13.71
N TYR A 554 18.00 52.17 12.71
CA TYR A 554 18.95 53.29 12.58
C TYR A 554 18.75 54.34 13.68
N LYS A 555 17.49 54.69 13.93
CA LYS A 555 17.12 55.70 14.95
C LYS A 555 16.89 55.09 16.33
N LYS A 556 16.80 53.76 16.43
CA LYS A 556 16.46 52.99 17.63
C LYS A 556 15.13 53.39 18.28
N ILE A 557 14.15 53.81 17.47
CA ILE A 557 12.81 54.22 17.91
C ILE A 557 11.73 53.33 17.28
N MET A 558 10.59 53.18 17.98
CA MET A 558 9.39 52.56 17.43
C MET A 558 8.58 53.63 16.70
N VAL A 559 8.13 53.34 15.48
CA VAL A 559 7.43 54.31 14.64
C VAL A 559 6.06 53.76 14.23
N CYS A 560 5.04 54.60 14.39
CA CYS A 560 3.71 54.33 13.86
C CYS A 560 3.59 54.86 12.43
N PRO A 561 3.16 54.04 11.44
CA PRO A 561 2.96 54.48 10.06
C PRO A 561 1.94 55.61 9.91
N VAL A 562 0.99 55.73 10.84
CA VAL A 562 -0.12 56.69 10.79
C VAL A 562 0.15 57.92 11.64
N CYS A 563 0.68 57.74 12.86
CA CYS A 563 0.86 58.81 13.83
C CYS A 563 2.29 59.39 13.88
N GLY A 564 3.25 58.78 13.18
CA GLY A 564 4.63 59.24 13.13
C GLY A 564 5.50 58.79 14.31
N GLU A 565 6.57 59.53 14.56
CA GLU A 565 7.60 59.22 15.57
C GLU A 565 7.17 59.61 17.01
N ASP A 566 6.21 60.52 17.15
CA ASP A 566 5.78 61.08 18.45
C ASP A 566 4.70 60.25 19.16
N SER A 567 4.27 59.12 18.60
CA SER A 567 3.23 58.29 19.19
C SER A 567 3.77 57.27 20.19
N GLU A 568 3.14 57.15 21.34
CA GLU A 568 3.44 56.09 22.31
C GLU A 568 3.10 54.71 21.71
N MET A 569 4.07 53.79 21.81
CA MET A 569 4.03 52.46 21.24
C MET A 569 4.31 51.44 22.34
N SER A 570 3.46 50.42 22.43
CA SER A 570 3.57 49.34 23.40
C SER A 570 3.83 48.01 22.71
N ASN A 571 4.69 47.18 23.30
CA ASN A 571 5.04 45.86 22.75
C ASN A 571 3.99 44.82 23.14
N VAL A 572 3.31 44.26 22.15
CA VAL A 572 2.29 43.23 22.34
C VAL A 572 2.83 41.88 21.86
N GLU A 573 2.67 40.88 22.71
CA GLU A 573 2.96 39.50 22.36
C GLU A 573 1.75 38.88 21.66
N MET A 574 1.95 38.34 20.46
CA MET A 574 0.91 37.66 19.68
C MET A 574 1.50 36.56 18.80
N ALA A 575 0.65 35.68 18.27
CA ALA A 575 1.05 34.71 17.25
C ALA A 575 1.39 35.43 15.93
N TYR A 576 2.45 35.00 15.25
CA TYR A 576 2.82 35.55 13.94
C TYR A 576 1.71 35.34 12.90
N ALA A 577 1.02 34.19 12.94
CA ALA A 577 -0.12 33.92 12.08
C ALA A 577 -1.24 34.96 12.26
N PHE A 578 -1.49 35.44 13.48
CA PHE A 578 -2.46 36.52 13.72
C PHE A 578 -1.99 37.84 13.11
N LYS A 579 -0.71 38.18 13.27
CA LYS A 579 -0.10 39.35 12.61
C LYS A 579 -0.25 39.29 11.08
N LEU A 580 -0.10 38.10 10.49
CA LEU A 580 -0.27 37.89 9.05
C LEU A 580 -1.72 38.14 8.60
N ILE A 581 -2.71 37.63 9.36
CA ILE A 581 -4.14 37.91 9.11
C ILE A 581 -4.41 39.43 9.14
N LEU A 582 -3.83 40.16 10.09
CA LEU A 582 -4.00 41.61 10.17
C LEU A 582 -3.45 42.32 8.93
N ASP A 583 -2.33 41.85 8.38
CA ASP A 583 -1.76 42.41 7.15
C ASP A 583 -2.60 42.03 5.91
N GLU A 584 -3.16 40.82 5.86
CA GLU A 584 -4.10 40.40 4.81
C GLU A 584 -5.37 41.28 4.84
N LEU A 585 -5.94 41.55 6.02
CA LEU A 585 -7.09 42.45 6.16
C LEU A 585 -6.77 43.87 5.67
N LYS A 586 -5.57 44.39 6.00
CA LYS A 586 -5.11 45.70 5.48
C LYS A 586 -5.03 45.72 3.96
N SER A 587 -4.57 44.62 3.35
CA SER A 587 -4.48 44.52 1.88
C SER A 587 -5.85 44.57 1.19
N LEU A 588 -6.91 44.14 1.89
CA LEU A 588 -8.29 44.23 1.44
C LEU A 588 -8.93 45.62 1.69
N GLY A 589 -8.18 46.58 2.24
CA GLY A 589 -8.70 47.90 2.60
C GLY A 589 -9.45 47.93 3.93
N ILE A 590 -9.38 46.86 4.74
CA ILE A 590 -9.96 46.82 6.09
C ILE A 590 -8.88 47.31 7.06
N ASN A 591 -9.21 48.26 7.95
CA ASN A 591 -8.28 48.77 8.95
C ASN A 591 -8.52 48.08 10.33
N PRO A 592 -7.78 47.02 10.68
CA PRO A 592 -7.94 46.37 11.97
C PRO A 592 -7.24 47.18 13.07
N LYS A 593 -8.04 47.84 13.92
CA LYS A 593 -7.55 48.57 15.09
C LYS A 593 -7.45 47.64 16.29
N ILE A 594 -6.29 47.59 16.93
CA ILE A 594 -6.07 46.88 18.19
C ILE A 594 -6.24 47.89 19.33
N ASN A 595 -7.24 47.67 20.18
CA ASN A 595 -7.39 48.45 21.41
C ASN A 595 -6.54 47.78 22.50
N LEU A 596 -5.59 48.53 23.04
CA LEU A 596 -4.71 48.05 24.11
C LEU A 596 -5.38 48.26 25.46
N GLU A 597 -5.23 47.28 26.34
CA GLU A 597 -5.64 47.34 27.74
C GLU A 597 -4.44 47.02 28.63
N ASP A 598 -4.45 47.55 29.84
CA ASP A 598 -3.41 47.26 30.82
C ASP A 598 -3.41 45.78 31.20
N ARG A 599 -2.22 45.27 31.51
CA ARG A 599 -2.00 43.85 31.79
C ARG A 599 -2.62 43.38 33.11
N TYR A 600 -3.13 44.29 33.94
CA TYR A 600 -3.55 44.05 35.33
C TYR A 600 -4.96 44.54 35.62
#